data_AF-A0A6G3MJ52-F1
#
_entry.id   AF-A0A6G3MJ52-F1
#
_cell.length_a   1.000
_cell.length_b   1.000
_cell.length_c   1.000
_cell.angle_alpha   90.00
_cell.angle_beta   90.00
_cell.angle_gamma   90.00
#
_symmetry.space_group_name_H-M   'P 1'
#
loop_
_entity.id
_entity.type
_entity.pdbx_description
1 polymer ?
#
loop_
_entity_poly.entity_id
_entity_poly.type
_entity_poly.pdbx_seq_one_letter_code
_entity_poly.pdbx_strand_id
1 'polypeptide(L)'
;MSKQLQLADVGLIGLAVMGENLVLNMNDHGYRVCVFNRTTSKIDDFLKNRANGTNVIASYSVEEFVSKLKTPRIIILMVMAGKPVDEYIAKLIQLLNHGDIIIDAGNSDFTDTQVALVNNRTRDAIVNYWRKKYFLLAAA
;
A
#
# COMPACT_ATOMS: atom_id res chain seq x y z
N MET A 1 13.35 28.20 -1.78
CA MET A 1 12.88 27.07 -2.60
C MET A 1 11.83 26.32 -1.80
N SER A 2 10.56 26.48 -2.16
CA SER A 2 9.47 25.66 -1.61
C SER A 2 9.73 24.22 -2.01
N LYS A 3 9.98 23.34 -1.03
CA LYS A 3 10.12 21.90 -1.26
C LYS A 3 8.77 21.41 -1.78
N GLN A 4 8.66 21.26 -3.10
CA GLN A 4 7.43 20.82 -3.74
C GLN A 4 7.03 19.49 -3.11
N LEU A 5 5.82 19.42 -2.53
CA LEU A 5 5.31 18.23 -1.85
C LEU A 5 5.24 17.09 -2.89
N GLN A 6 6.24 16.23 -2.82
CA GLN A 6 6.42 15.12 -3.73
C GLN A 6 5.47 13.99 -3.32
N LEU A 7 4.30 13.89 -3.99
CA LEU A 7 3.29 12.84 -3.75
C LEU A 7 3.85 11.44 -4.05
N ALA A 8 3.54 10.43 -3.26
CA ALA A 8 3.95 9.04 -3.46
C ALA A 8 3.27 8.38 -4.67
N ASP A 9 3.96 7.39 -5.25
CA ASP A 9 3.48 6.59 -6.39
C ASP A 9 2.55 5.46 -5.93
N VAL A 10 2.76 4.95 -4.72
CA VAL A 10 1.98 3.87 -4.12
C VAL A 10 1.89 4.06 -2.60
N GLY A 11 0.77 3.64 -2.01
CA GLY A 11 0.56 3.59 -0.58
C GLY A 11 0.61 2.16 -0.05
N LEU A 12 1.19 1.96 1.13
CA LEU A 12 1.15 0.67 1.84
C LEU A 12 0.65 0.86 3.27
N ILE A 13 -0.39 0.11 3.64
CA ILE A 13 -0.94 0.05 5.00
C ILE A 13 -0.51 -1.26 5.65
N GLY A 14 0.25 -1.17 6.75
CA GLY A 14 0.69 -2.32 7.53
C GLY A 14 2.20 -2.55 7.47
N LEU A 15 2.91 -2.11 8.52
CA LEU A 15 4.37 -2.22 8.65
C LEU A 15 4.74 -3.37 9.61
N ALA A 16 4.38 -4.59 9.22
CA ALA A 16 5.02 -5.80 9.74
C ALA A 16 6.26 -6.13 8.89
N VAL A 17 6.97 -7.22 9.22
CA VAL A 17 8.21 -7.61 8.51
C VAL A 17 8.01 -7.70 6.99
N MET A 18 6.92 -8.31 6.53
CA MET A 18 6.61 -8.40 5.11
C MET A 18 6.36 -6.99 4.51
N GLY A 19 5.67 -6.12 5.24
CA GLY A 19 5.35 -4.72 4.85
C GLY A 19 6.58 -3.91 4.61
N GLU A 20 7.47 -3.90 5.59
CA GLU A 20 8.76 -3.25 5.49
C GLU A 20 9.55 -3.74 4.28
N ASN A 21 9.62 -5.06 4.07
CA ASN A 21 10.35 -5.63 2.93
C ASN A 21 9.74 -5.21 1.58
N LEU A 22 8.41 -5.19 1.46
CA LEU A 22 7.75 -4.77 0.22
C LEU A 22 7.97 -3.28 -0.06
N VAL A 23 7.90 -2.43 0.98
CA VAL A 23 8.19 -1.00 0.87
C VAL A 23 9.62 -0.77 0.38
N LEU A 24 10.61 -1.44 0.98
CA LEU A 24 12.00 -1.31 0.60
C LEU A 24 12.25 -1.79 -0.82
N ASN A 25 11.69 -2.95 -1.20
CA ASN A 25 11.78 -3.47 -2.56
C ASN A 25 11.21 -2.48 -3.59
N MET A 26 10.04 -1.86 -3.31
CA MET A 26 9.49 -0.84 -4.21
C MET A 26 10.37 0.42 -4.28
N ASN A 27 10.92 0.85 -3.14
CA ASN A 27 11.85 1.99 -3.10
C ASN A 27 13.12 1.73 -3.92
N ASP A 28 13.70 0.53 -3.83
CA ASP A 28 14.90 0.15 -4.58
C ASP A 28 14.67 0.13 -6.10
N HIS A 29 13.41 -0.07 -6.52
CA HIS A 29 12.96 0.02 -7.91
C HIS A 29 12.50 1.43 -8.31
N GLY A 30 12.78 2.45 -7.49
CA GLY A 30 12.54 3.85 -7.82
C GLY A 30 11.12 4.36 -7.56
N TYR A 31 10.26 3.57 -6.90
CA TYR A 31 8.93 4.03 -6.50
C TYR A 31 8.97 4.74 -5.15
N ARG A 32 8.31 5.89 -5.03
CA ARG A 32 8.11 6.52 -3.73
C ARG A 32 6.88 5.92 -3.07
N VAL A 33 7.06 5.40 -1.87
CA VAL A 33 6.02 4.69 -1.13
C VAL A 33 5.58 5.54 0.05
N CYS A 34 4.28 5.84 0.15
CA CYS A 34 3.72 6.38 1.39
C CYS A 34 3.35 5.21 2.29
N VAL A 35 3.72 5.27 3.57
CA VAL A 35 3.43 4.22 4.54
C VAL A 35 2.50 4.72 5.62
N PHE A 36 1.57 3.85 6.03
CA PHE A 36 0.72 4.05 7.17
C PHE A 36 0.66 2.77 8.01
N ASN A 37 0.59 2.94 9.33
CA ASN A 37 0.38 1.84 10.26
C ASN A 37 -0.41 2.34 11.47
N ARG A 38 -1.32 1.51 12.01
CA ARG A 38 -2.15 1.86 13.18
C ARG A 38 -1.32 2.33 14.37
N THR A 39 -0.23 1.64 14.66
CA THR A 39 0.73 2.02 15.70
C THR A 39 1.78 2.92 15.05
N THR A 40 1.72 4.21 15.35
CA THR A 40 2.56 5.24 14.69
C THR A 40 4.04 5.10 15.00
N SER A 41 4.41 4.61 16.19
CA SER A 41 5.82 4.37 16.54
C SER A 41 6.50 3.40 15.57
N LYS A 42 5.77 2.43 15.00
CA LYS A 42 6.33 1.53 13.96
C LYS A 42 6.75 2.27 12.70
N ILE A 43 6.07 3.36 12.34
CA ILE A 43 6.45 4.20 11.20
C ILE A 43 7.77 4.89 11.51
N ASP A 44 7.86 5.50 12.68
CA ASP A 44 9.07 6.21 13.10
C ASP A 44 10.27 5.27 13.21
N ASP A 45 10.08 4.09 13.79
CA ASP A 45 11.11 3.05 13.92
C ASP A 45 11.56 2.56 12.55
N PHE A 46 10.63 2.33 11.61
CA PHE A 46 10.96 1.90 10.26
C PHE A 46 11.79 2.96 9.52
N LEU A 47 11.39 4.22 9.58
CA LEU A 47 12.05 5.33 8.89
C LEU A 47 13.42 5.68 9.48
N LYS A 48 13.59 5.61 10.81
CA LYS A 48 14.87 5.85 11.47
C LYS A 48 15.88 4.73 11.20
N ASN A 49 15.39 3.50 11.00
CA ASN A 49 16.23 2.32 10.84
C ASN A 49 16.22 1.84 9.39
N ARG A 50 15.37 0.89 9.04
CA ARG A 50 15.45 0.12 7.79
C ARG A 50 15.22 0.96 6.54
N ALA A 51 14.38 1.98 6.63
CA ALA A 51 14.08 2.93 5.56
C ALA A 51 14.90 4.23 5.67
N ASN A 52 15.94 4.26 6.50
CA ASN A 52 16.81 5.44 6.60
C ASN A 52 17.52 5.70 5.26
N GLY A 53 17.51 6.95 4.81
CA GLY A 53 18.09 7.35 3.53
C GLY A 53 17.26 6.97 2.30
N THR A 54 16.06 6.40 2.49
CA THR A 54 15.15 6.08 1.38
C THR A 54 14.20 7.24 1.07
N ASN A 55 13.41 7.11 0.00
CA ASN A 55 12.39 8.09 -0.38
C ASN A 55 10.99 7.75 0.15
N VAL A 56 10.91 6.94 1.21
CA VAL A 56 9.64 6.56 1.84
C VAL A 56 9.04 7.75 2.57
N ILE A 57 7.71 7.91 2.44
CA ILE A 57 6.95 9.01 3.01
C ILE A 57 6.08 8.51 4.16
N ALA A 58 6.26 9.08 5.35
CA ALA A 58 5.42 8.81 6.52
C ALA A 58 4.00 9.37 6.35
N SER A 59 3.02 8.73 6.97
CA SER A 59 1.70 9.31 7.25
C SER A 59 1.15 8.75 8.55
N TYR A 60 0.45 9.58 9.33
CA TYR A 60 0.03 9.28 10.70
C TYR A 60 -1.49 9.21 10.85
N SER A 61 -2.23 9.50 9.78
CA SER A 61 -3.66 9.21 9.67
C SER A 61 -4.00 8.66 8.27
N VAL A 62 -5.18 8.06 8.11
CA VAL A 62 -5.63 7.51 6.83
C VAL A 62 -5.90 8.64 5.83
N GLU A 63 -6.40 9.78 6.28
CA GLU A 63 -6.65 10.97 5.48
C GLU A 63 -5.34 11.58 4.99
N GLU A 64 -4.35 11.71 5.88
CA GLU A 64 -3.01 12.16 5.53
C GLU A 64 -2.37 11.22 4.50
N PHE A 65 -2.48 9.90 4.72
CA PHE A 65 -2.01 8.87 3.82
C PHE A 65 -2.59 9.05 2.41
N VAL A 66 -3.93 9.12 2.28
CA VAL A 66 -4.62 9.29 1.01
C VAL A 66 -4.26 10.60 0.32
N SER A 67 -4.06 11.68 1.08
CA SER A 67 -3.67 13.00 0.55
C SER A 67 -2.26 13.03 -0.06
N LYS A 68 -1.41 12.10 0.37
CA LYS A 68 -0.01 11.98 -0.07
C LYS A 68 0.17 11.10 -1.30
N LEU A 69 -0.90 10.52 -1.86
CA LEU A 69 -0.83 9.65 -3.03
C LEU A 69 -1.13 10.40 -4.33
N LYS A 70 -0.41 10.06 -5.40
CA LYS A 70 -0.80 10.42 -6.76
C LYS A 70 -2.12 9.75 -7.14
N THR A 71 -2.86 10.38 -8.06
CA THR A 71 -4.05 9.80 -8.69
C THR A 71 -3.69 9.15 -10.04
N PRO A 72 -4.34 8.03 -10.44
CA PRO A 72 -5.22 7.19 -9.61
C PRO A 72 -4.44 6.57 -8.45
N ARG A 73 -5.04 6.55 -7.26
CA ARG A 73 -4.37 6.10 -6.04
C ARG A 73 -4.24 4.59 -6.06
N ILE A 74 -3.06 4.09 -5.68
CA ILE A 74 -2.80 2.66 -5.53
C ILE A 74 -2.46 2.41 -4.07
N ILE A 75 -3.27 1.60 -3.40
CA ILE A 75 -3.15 1.29 -1.97
C ILE A 75 -3.02 -0.22 -1.80
N ILE A 76 -1.95 -0.65 -1.15
CA ILE A 76 -1.71 -2.03 -0.78
C ILE A 76 -2.02 -2.19 0.71
N LEU A 77 -2.97 -3.06 1.04
CA LEU A 77 -3.28 -3.49 2.39
C LEU A 77 -2.44 -4.72 2.71
N MET A 78 -1.66 -4.64 3.78
CA MET A 78 -0.85 -5.74 4.28
C MET A 78 -1.01 -5.84 5.80
N VAL A 79 -2.25 -6.10 6.18
CA VAL A 79 -2.71 -6.23 7.55
C VAL A 79 -3.17 -7.66 7.82
N MET A 80 -3.47 -7.96 9.08
CA MET A 80 -4.05 -9.25 9.45
C MET A 80 -5.38 -9.44 8.71
N ALA A 81 -5.58 -10.64 8.13
CA ALA A 81 -6.78 -11.00 7.40
C ALA A 81 -8.05 -10.89 8.25
N GLY A 82 -9.19 -10.78 7.57
CA GLY A 82 -10.51 -10.64 8.18
C GLY A 82 -10.81 -9.20 8.59
N LYS A 83 -11.41 -9.02 9.77
CA LYS A 83 -11.98 -7.74 10.23
C LYS A 83 -11.09 -6.49 10.01
N PRO A 84 -9.77 -6.51 10.22
CA PRO A 84 -8.94 -5.34 9.97
C PRO A 84 -8.94 -4.89 8.51
N VAL A 85 -8.99 -5.82 7.55
CA VAL A 85 -9.09 -5.50 6.11
C VAL A 85 -10.39 -4.75 5.84
N ASP A 86 -11.53 -5.29 6.30
CA ASP A 86 -12.85 -4.67 6.12
C ASP A 86 -12.93 -3.26 6.72
N GLU A 87 -12.36 -3.07 7.93
CA GLU A 87 -12.32 -1.76 8.59
C GLU A 87 -11.51 -0.73 7.79
N TYR A 88 -10.41 -1.14 7.17
CA TYR A 88 -9.63 -0.25 6.32
C TYR A 88 -10.33 0.05 5.00
N ILE A 89 -10.93 -0.95 4.36
CA ILE A 89 -11.70 -0.77 3.13
C ILE A 89 -12.84 0.23 3.38
N ALA A 90 -13.60 0.08 4.46
CA ALA A 90 -14.70 0.98 4.81
C ALA A 90 -14.25 2.44 4.99
N LYS A 91 -13.09 2.65 5.63
CA LYS A 91 -12.49 3.99 5.80
C LYS A 91 -11.98 4.56 4.48
N LEU A 92 -11.30 3.74 3.68
CA LEU A 92 -10.69 4.17 2.42
C LEU A 92 -11.76 4.54 1.39
N ILE A 93 -12.84 3.78 1.25
CA ILE A 93 -13.90 4.06 0.27
C ILE A 93 -14.50 5.47 0.45
N GLN A 94 -14.52 6.01 1.67
CA GLN A 94 -15.02 7.38 1.92
C GLN A 94 -14.07 8.48 1.42
N LEU A 95 -12.81 8.15 1.16
CA LEU A 95 -11.73 9.08 0.80
C LEU A 95 -11.25 8.90 -0.65
N LEU A 96 -11.59 7.77 -1.28
CA LEU A 96 -11.14 7.41 -2.62
C LEU A 96 -12.12 7.90 -3.69
N ASN A 97 -11.55 8.18 -4.86
CA ASN A 97 -12.29 8.58 -6.04
C ASN A 97 -12.43 7.39 -7.00
N HIS A 98 -13.33 7.54 -7.97
CA HIS A 98 -13.45 6.57 -9.06
C HIS A 98 -12.12 6.38 -9.79
N GLY A 99 -11.71 5.12 -9.97
CA GLY A 99 -10.44 4.76 -10.61
C GLY A 99 -9.29 4.50 -9.64
N ASP A 100 -9.45 4.82 -8.35
CA ASP A 100 -8.51 4.42 -7.32
C ASP A 100 -8.58 2.90 -7.06
N ILE A 101 -7.48 2.32 -6.61
CA ILE A 101 -7.25 0.87 -6.51
C ILE A 101 -6.83 0.52 -5.09
N ILE A 102 -7.55 -0.40 -4.46
CA ILE A 102 -7.16 -1.09 -3.24
C ILE A 102 -6.75 -2.52 -3.59
N ILE A 103 -5.61 -2.96 -3.08
CA ILE A 103 -5.04 -4.29 -3.26
C ILE A 103 -4.93 -4.92 -1.87
N ASP A 104 -5.64 -6.01 -1.59
CA ASP A 104 -5.36 -6.85 -0.43
C ASP A 104 -4.20 -7.80 -0.76
N ALA A 105 -3.07 -7.62 -0.08
CA ALA A 105 -1.87 -8.44 -0.20
C ALA A 105 -1.56 -9.20 1.10
N GLY A 106 -2.51 -9.25 2.04
CA GLY A 106 -2.40 -10.09 3.24
C GLY A 106 -2.57 -11.58 2.94
N ASN A 107 -2.31 -12.41 3.96
CA ASN A 107 -2.63 -13.85 3.93
C ASN A 107 -4.13 -14.11 4.13
N SER A 108 -4.98 -13.36 3.43
CA SER A 108 -6.42 -13.60 3.37
C SER A 108 -6.66 -14.89 2.59
N ASP A 109 -7.63 -15.70 3.02
CA ASP A 109 -8.00 -16.90 2.27
C ASP A 109 -8.46 -16.50 0.86
N PHE A 110 -8.19 -17.32 -0.16
CA PHE A 110 -8.53 -16.96 -1.55
C PHE A 110 -10.05 -16.74 -1.73
N THR A 111 -10.86 -17.38 -0.89
CA THR A 111 -12.30 -17.18 -0.80
C THR A 111 -12.70 -15.82 -0.23
N ASP A 112 -11.85 -15.22 0.62
CA ASP A 112 -12.05 -13.93 1.27
C ASP A 112 -11.44 -12.77 0.49
N THR A 113 -10.61 -13.06 -0.53
CA THR A 113 -9.99 -12.06 -1.40
C THR A 113 -11.03 -11.46 -2.35
N GLN A 114 -11.96 -10.69 -1.78
CA GLN A 114 -12.78 -9.76 -2.54
C GLN A 114 -11.89 -8.56 -2.88
N VAL A 115 -11.41 -8.54 -4.13
CA VAL A 115 -10.97 -7.27 -4.71
C VAL A 115 -12.19 -6.37 -4.70
N ALA A 116 -12.23 -5.39 -3.79
CA ALA A 116 -13.23 -4.33 -3.78
C ALA A 116 -12.96 -3.43 -5.00
N LEU A 117 -13.38 -3.91 -6.18
CA LEU A 117 -13.29 -3.22 -7.45
C LEU A 117 -14.25 -2.03 -7.40
N VAL A 118 -13.71 -0.81 -7.38
CA VAL A 118 -14.52 0.41 -7.50
C VAL A 118 -15.20 0.49 -8.89
N ASN A 119 -14.89 -0.39 -9.86
CA ASN A 119 -15.78 -0.76 -10.99
C ASN A 119 -15.27 -1.93 -11.88
N ASN A 120 -16.21 -2.54 -12.63
CA ASN A 120 -16.18 -3.82 -13.38
C ASN A 120 -15.16 -4.01 -14.55
N ARG A 121 -14.00 -3.35 -14.62
CA ARG A 121 -13.05 -3.51 -15.76
C ARG A 121 -11.63 -3.97 -15.42
N THR A 122 -11.32 -4.29 -14.17
CA THR A 122 -9.90 -4.40 -13.73
C THR A 122 -9.48 -5.77 -13.18
N ARG A 123 -10.41 -6.73 -13.09
CA ARG A 123 -10.15 -8.06 -12.49
C ARG A 123 -9.06 -8.84 -13.24
N ASP A 124 -9.05 -8.78 -14.57
CA ASP A 124 -8.10 -9.55 -15.39
C ASP A 124 -6.74 -8.88 -15.57
N ALA A 125 -6.64 -7.56 -15.38
CA ALA A 125 -5.39 -6.84 -15.59
C ALA A 125 -4.43 -6.96 -14.38
N ILE A 126 -4.97 -6.86 -13.16
CA ILE A 126 -4.16 -6.83 -11.94
C ILE A 126 -3.71 -8.24 -11.53
N VAL A 127 -4.61 -9.23 -11.52
CA VAL A 127 -4.25 -10.62 -11.17
C VAL A 127 -3.20 -11.19 -12.15
N ASN A 128 -3.31 -10.88 -13.45
CA ASN A 128 -2.32 -11.32 -14.44
C ASN A 128 -1.00 -10.53 -14.39
N TYR A 129 -1.03 -9.24 -14.07
CA TYR A 129 0.19 -8.45 -13.86
C TYR A 129 1.01 -8.98 -12.67
N TRP A 130 0.35 -9.32 -11.56
CA TRP A 130 1.02 -9.88 -10.39
C TRP A 130 1.52 -11.32 -10.59
N ARG A 131 0.74 -12.19 -11.26
CA ARG A 131 1.17 -13.55 -11.63
C ARG A 131 2.42 -13.56 -12.53
N LYS A 132 2.47 -12.68 -13.54
CA LYS A 132 3.62 -12.62 -14.46
C LYS A 132 4.85 -11.95 -13.86
N LYS A 133 4.70 -10.97 -12.95
CA LYS A 133 5.80 -10.10 -12.55
C LYS A 133 6.43 -10.43 -11.19
N TYR A 134 5.67 -10.98 -10.23
CA TYR A 134 6.14 -11.07 -8.84
C TYR A 134 6.11 -12.49 -8.23
N PHE A 135 5.33 -13.43 -8.76
CA PHE A 135 5.35 -14.81 -8.24
C PHE A 135 6.64 -15.57 -8.58
N LEU A 136 7.35 -15.15 -9.63
CA LEU A 136 8.66 -15.72 -10.00
C LEU A 136 9.83 -15.16 -9.18
N LEU A 137 9.65 -14.07 -8.42
CA LEU A 137 10.71 -13.46 -7.60
C LEU A 137 10.72 -13.95 -6.15
N ALA A 138 9.67 -14.62 -5.68
CA ALA A 138 9.60 -15.23 -4.35
C ALA A 138 10.02 -16.71 -4.33
N ALA A 139 10.31 -17.30 -5.49
CA ALA A 139 10.66 -18.71 -5.65
C ALA A 139 12.11 -18.92 -6.15
N ALA A 140 12.97 -17.91 -6.05
CA ALA A 140 14.40 -17.98 -6.40
C ALA A 140 15.27 -17.56 -5.21
#